data_AF-A0A3B9BTH4-F1
#
_entry.id   AF-A0A3B9BTH4-F1
#
_cell.length_a   1.000
_cell.length_b   1.000
_cell.length_c   1.000
_cell.angle_alpha   90.00
_cell.angle_beta   90.00
_cell.angle_gamma   90.00
#
_symmetry.space_group_name_H-M   'P 1'
#
loop_
_entity.id
_entity.type
_entity.pdbx_description
1 polymer ?
#
loop_
_entity_poly.entity_id
_entity_poly.type
_entity_poly.pdbx_seq_one_letter_code
_entity_poly.pdbx_strand_id
1 'polypeptide(L)'
;MGFVNWFRAKFAGVLIFAVPNGGKRSISAGKKFKAEGVVAGVPDLFVPEWNLWIEMKRASGGRLSPDQKEMISYLERIGHCVIVGKGAADASKKVLELKNGK
;
A
#
# COMPACT_ATOMS: atom_id res chain seq x y z
N MET A 1 5.37 -2.88 17.81
CA MET A 1 6.18 -2.62 16.60
C MET A 1 5.27 -2.18 15.45
N GLY A 2 5.72 -1.28 14.58
CA GLY A 2 4.99 -0.92 13.36
C GLY A 2 5.06 -2.00 12.28
N PHE A 3 4.11 -2.01 11.35
CA PHE A 3 3.97 -3.04 10.31
C PHE A 3 5.24 -3.22 9.46
N VAL A 4 5.85 -2.13 8.99
CA VAL A 4 7.08 -2.17 8.16
C VAL A 4 8.26 -2.79 8.93
N ASN A 5 8.41 -2.47 10.21
CA ASN A 5 9.49 -3.04 11.03
C ASN A 5 9.27 -4.54 11.27
N TRP A 6 8.03 -4.94 11.53
CA TRP A 6 7.67 -6.36 11.60
C TRP A 6 7.98 -7.09 10.29
N PHE A 7 7.61 -6.49 9.14
CA PHE A 7 7.84 -7.08 7.83
C PHE A 7 9.33 -7.33 7.59
N ARG A 8 10.16 -6.30 7.80
CA ARG A 8 11.63 -6.38 7.62
C ARG A 8 12.29 -7.39 8.55
N ALA A 9 11.80 -7.53 9.78
CA ALA A 9 12.29 -8.53 10.72
C ALA A 9 11.87 -9.95 10.32
N LYS A 10 10.66 -10.14 9.78
CA LYS A 10 10.11 -11.44 9.42
C LYS A 10 10.66 -11.96 8.08
N PHE A 11 10.84 -11.07 7.11
CA PHE A 11 11.26 -11.38 5.74
C PHE A 11 12.57 -10.68 5.44
N ALA A 12 13.64 -11.14 6.10
CA ALA A 12 14.98 -10.60 5.88
C ALA A 12 15.38 -10.73 4.40
N GLY A 13 15.90 -9.64 3.83
CA GLY A 13 16.29 -9.58 2.41
C GLY A 13 15.18 -9.13 1.45
N VAL A 14 13.92 -9.07 1.89
CA VAL A 14 12.79 -8.65 1.04
C VAL A 14 12.54 -7.15 1.18
N LEU A 15 12.61 -6.43 0.06
CA LEU A 15 12.41 -4.98 0.04
C LEU A 15 10.94 -4.60 0.28
N ILE A 16 10.71 -3.70 1.23
CA ILE A 16 9.44 -2.98 1.41
C ILE A 16 9.73 -1.48 1.60
N PHE A 17 8.99 -0.64 0.88
CA PHE A 17 9.08 0.81 1.00
C PHE A 17 7.71 1.48 0.91
N ALA A 18 7.64 2.69 1.46
CA ALA A 18 6.45 3.52 1.45
C ALA A 18 6.39 4.42 0.22
N VAL A 19 5.20 4.62 -0.31
CA VAL A 19 4.89 5.56 -1.39
C VAL A 19 4.15 6.76 -0.79
N PRO A 20 4.79 7.92 -0.62
CA PRO A 20 4.24 9.05 0.12
C PRO A 20 3.22 9.88 -0.70
N ASN A 21 2.17 9.24 -1.20
CA ASN A 21 1.20 9.88 -2.12
C ASN A 21 -0.04 10.48 -1.43
N GLY A 22 -0.31 10.16 -0.16
CA GLY A 22 -1.54 10.53 0.57
C GLY A 22 -1.50 11.76 1.49
N GLY A 23 -0.43 12.58 1.47
CA GLY A 23 -0.31 13.73 2.37
C GLY A 23 -1.28 14.89 2.07
N LYS A 24 -1.73 15.62 3.13
CA LYS A 24 -2.43 16.90 2.97
C LYS A 24 -1.52 17.88 2.23
N ARG A 25 -2.02 18.51 1.18
CA ARG A 25 -1.25 19.40 0.31
C ARG A 25 -1.98 20.72 0.09
N SER A 26 -1.21 21.79 -0.09
CA SER A 26 -1.74 23.04 -0.62
C SER A 26 -2.13 22.86 -2.10
N ILE A 27 -3.01 23.72 -2.59
CA ILE A 27 -3.46 23.70 -4.00
C ILE A 27 -2.28 23.86 -4.96
N SER A 28 -1.31 24.71 -4.63
CA SER A 28 -0.10 24.93 -5.44
C SER A 28 0.80 23.70 -5.49
N ALA A 29 1.00 23.03 -4.35
CA ALA A 29 1.75 21.77 -4.30
C ALA A 29 1.05 20.67 -5.12
N GLY A 30 -0.28 20.62 -5.10
CA GLY A 30 -1.06 19.65 -5.88
C GLY A 30 -0.82 19.72 -7.39
N LYS A 31 -0.71 20.93 -7.98
CA LYS A 31 -0.41 21.09 -9.41
C LYS A 31 0.99 20.61 -9.78
N LYS A 32 1.99 20.98 -8.98
CA LYS A 32 3.38 20.57 -9.19
C LYS A 32 3.54 19.05 -9.08
N PHE A 33 2.92 18.42 -8.08
CA PHE A 33 2.98 16.97 -7.93
C PHE A 33 2.31 16.20 -9.07
N LYS A 34 1.20 16.70 -9.62
CA LYS A 34 0.61 16.10 -10.82
C LYS A 34 1.57 16.18 -12.01
N ALA A 35 2.28 17.30 -12.18
CA ALA A 35 3.29 17.44 -13.23
C ALA A 35 4.51 16.52 -12.99
N GLU A 36 4.85 16.24 -11.74
CA GLU A 36 5.90 15.28 -11.34
C GLU A 36 5.43 13.82 -11.39
N GLY A 37 4.21 13.54 -11.85
CA GLY A 37 3.70 12.17 -12.05
C GLY A 37 3.11 11.52 -10.80
N VAL A 38 2.79 12.28 -9.74
CA VAL A 38 2.07 11.75 -8.58
C VAL A 38 0.66 11.31 -9.00
N VAL A 39 0.37 10.03 -8.79
CA VAL A 39 -0.93 9.43 -9.08
C VAL A 39 -1.73 9.25 -7.79
N ALA A 40 -2.98 9.70 -7.81
CA ALA A 40 -3.89 9.52 -6.68
C ALA A 40 -4.27 8.05 -6.50
N GLY A 41 -4.50 7.63 -5.25
CA GLY A 41 -4.95 6.27 -4.95
C GLY A 41 -3.88 5.18 -4.99
N VAL A 42 -2.62 5.51 -5.32
CA VAL A 42 -1.49 4.55 -5.21
C VAL A 42 -1.38 4.04 -3.77
N PRO A 43 -1.33 2.70 -3.55
CA PRO A 43 -1.24 2.12 -2.22
C PRO A 43 -0.01 2.60 -1.42
N ASP A 44 -0.17 2.63 -0.10
CA ASP A 44 0.83 3.18 0.83
C ASP A 44 2.20 2.49 0.77
N LEU A 45 2.26 1.18 0.55
CA LEU A 45 3.50 0.40 0.53
C LEU A 45 3.59 -0.52 -0.70
N PHE A 46 4.82 -0.77 -1.12
CA PHE A 46 5.12 -1.72 -2.20
C PHE A 46 6.24 -2.69 -1.81
N VAL A 47 6.06 -3.94 -2.23
CA VAL A 47 7.01 -5.05 -2.11
C VAL A 47 7.30 -5.58 -3.53
N PRO A 48 8.36 -5.10 -4.19
CA PRO A 48 8.58 -5.37 -5.62
C PRO A 48 8.74 -6.83 -5.96
N GLU A 49 9.51 -7.58 -5.16
CA GLU A 49 9.79 -9.00 -5.37
C GLU A 49 8.52 -9.84 -5.48
N TRP A 50 7.43 -9.38 -4.86
CA TRP A 50 6.18 -10.14 -4.76
C TRP A 50 5.05 -9.54 -5.60
N ASN A 51 5.32 -8.47 -6.36
CA ASN A 51 4.28 -7.65 -6.98
C ASN A 51 3.15 -7.29 -6.00
N LEU A 52 3.50 -7.08 -4.72
CA LEU A 52 2.54 -6.88 -3.64
C LEU A 52 2.45 -5.41 -3.25
N TRP A 53 1.25 -4.87 -3.33
CA TRP A 53 0.89 -3.56 -2.82
C TRP A 53 0.09 -3.68 -1.54
N ILE A 54 0.28 -2.72 -0.63
CA ILE A 54 -0.36 -2.73 0.68
C ILE A 54 -0.92 -1.33 0.93
N GLU A 55 -2.24 -1.23 0.96
CA GLU A 55 -2.96 -0.02 1.35
C GLU A 55 -3.29 -0.12 2.84
N MET A 56 -2.74 0.79 3.66
CA MET A 56 -2.93 0.79 5.09
C MET A 56 -4.14 1.63 5.49
N LYS A 57 -5.00 1.05 6.33
CA LYS A 57 -6.13 1.75 6.93
C LYS A 57 -6.05 1.71 8.44
N ARG A 58 -6.70 2.68 9.08
CA ARG A 58 -6.97 2.62 10.52
C ARG A 58 -7.73 1.32 10.84
N ALA A 59 -7.43 0.71 11.98
CA ALA A 59 -8.11 -0.50 12.44
C ALA A 59 -9.65 -0.34 12.47
N SER A 60 -10.12 0.85 12.86
CA SER A 60 -11.52 1.26 12.81
C SER A 60 -11.72 2.52 11.96
N GLY A 61 -12.85 2.58 11.24
CA GLY A 61 -13.27 3.77 10.48
C GLY A 61 -12.40 4.16 9.28
N GLY A 62 -11.43 3.33 8.87
CA GLY A 62 -10.69 3.50 7.62
C GLY A 62 -11.44 2.89 6.43
N ARG A 63 -11.68 3.66 5.37
CA ARG A 63 -12.32 3.21 4.13
C ARG A 63 -11.46 3.58 2.94
N LEU A 64 -11.55 2.81 1.86
CA LEU A 64 -10.93 3.16 0.58
C LEU A 64 -11.66 4.37 -0.04
N SER A 65 -10.90 5.33 -0.57
CA SER A 65 -11.44 6.36 -1.45
C SER A 65 -11.81 5.78 -2.83
N PRO A 66 -12.58 6.49 -3.67
CA PRO A 66 -12.81 6.09 -5.06
C PRO A 66 -11.50 5.84 -5.84
N ASP A 67 -10.57 6.79 -5.82
CA ASP A 67 -9.27 6.67 -6.50
C ASP A 67 -8.48 5.43 -6.06
N GLN A 68 -8.52 5.09 -4.77
CA GLN A 68 -7.86 3.88 -4.26
C GLN A 68 -8.50 2.61 -4.81
N LYS A 69 -9.83 2.55 -4.92
CA LYS A 69 -10.52 1.40 -5.50
C LYS A 69 -10.19 1.23 -6.98
N GLU A 70 -10.16 2.33 -7.73
CA GLU A 70 -9.80 2.31 -9.15
C GLU A 70 -8.35 1.84 -9.35
N MET A 71 -7.42 2.38 -8.56
CA MET A 71 -6.02 1.96 -8.60
C MET A 71 -5.83 0.49 -8.23
N ILE A 72 -6.51 0.01 -7.18
CA ILE A 72 -6.47 -1.40 -6.79
C ILE A 72 -6.96 -2.27 -7.94
N SER A 73 -8.11 -1.93 -8.54
CA SER A 73 -8.67 -2.66 -9.68
C SER A 73 -7.72 -2.68 -10.87
N TYR A 74 -7.04 -1.56 -11.14
CA TYR A 74 -6.03 -1.47 -12.19
C TYR A 74 -4.85 -2.42 -11.91
N LEU A 75 -4.29 -2.39 -10.69
CA LEU A 75 -3.13 -3.19 -10.28
C LEU A 75 -3.45 -4.69 -10.33
N GLU A 76 -4.61 -5.10 -9.83
CA GLU A 76 -5.07 -6.49 -9.87
C GLU A 76 -5.22 -6.98 -11.31
N ARG A 77 -5.78 -6.14 -12.20
CA ARG A 77 -5.93 -6.46 -13.63
C ARG A 77 -4.60 -6.69 -14.35
N ILE A 78 -3.52 -6.04 -13.92
CA ILE A 78 -2.18 -6.24 -14.49
C ILE A 78 -1.36 -7.31 -13.76
N GLY A 79 -2.01 -8.14 -12.92
CA GLY A 79 -1.39 -9.30 -12.28
C GLY A 79 -0.61 -8.99 -10.99
N HIS A 80 -0.76 -7.78 -10.44
CA HIS A 80 -0.24 -7.48 -9.11
C HIS A 80 -1.21 -7.96 -8.04
N CYS A 81 -0.67 -8.21 -6.84
CA CYS A 81 -1.51 -8.45 -5.68
C CYS A 81 -1.65 -7.16 -4.87
N VAL A 82 -2.85 -6.90 -4.36
CA VAL A 82 -3.08 -5.78 -3.45
C VAL A 82 -3.79 -6.29 -2.20
N ILE A 83 -3.30 -5.87 -1.03
CA ILE A 83 -4.00 -6.09 0.24
C ILE A 83 -4.39 -4.76 0.85
N VAL A 84 -5.54 -4.73 1.50
CA VAL A 84 -5.97 -3.61 2.34
C VAL A 84 -5.79 -4.02 3.81
N GLY A 85 -4.82 -3.42 4.50
CA GLY A 85 -4.46 -3.75 5.88
C GLY A 85 -5.11 -2.81 6.89
N LYS A 86 -6.09 -3.28 7.66
CA LYS A 86 -6.73 -2.54 8.75
C LYS A 86 -5.86 -2.59 10.02
N GLY A 87 -4.89 -1.69 10.09
CA GLY A 87 -3.86 -1.69 11.12
C GLY A 87 -2.81 -2.78 10.91
N ALA A 88 -1.78 -2.77 11.75
CA ALA A 88 -0.61 -3.62 11.56
C ALA A 88 -0.92 -5.12 11.66
N ALA A 89 -1.83 -5.52 12.56
CA ALA A 89 -2.16 -6.92 12.81
C ALA A 89 -2.92 -7.57 11.64
N ASP A 90 -3.89 -6.87 11.04
CA ASP A 90 -4.61 -7.35 9.87
C ASP A 90 -3.70 -7.42 8.64
N ALA A 91 -2.85 -6.39 8.46
CA ALA A 91 -1.88 -6.36 7.37
C ALA A 91 -0.89 -7.54 7.46
N SER A 92 -0.32 -7.80 8.64
CA SER A 92 0.62 -8.91 8.83
C SER A 92 -0.04 -10.27 8.64
N LYS A 93 -1.27 -10.46 9.14
CA LYS A 93 -2.04 -11.69 8.90
C LYS A 93 -2.22 -11.97 7.40
N LYS A 94 -2.68 -10.97 6.63
CA LYS A 94 -2.90 -11.11 5.17
C LYS A 94 -1.62 -11.39 4.39
N VAL A 95 -0.50 -10.77 4.78
CA VAL A 95 0.81 -11.08 4.17
C VAL A 95 1.19 -12.54 4.41
N LEU A 96 0.98 -13.05 5.63
CA LEU A 96 1.28 -14.45 5.94
C LEU A 96 0.37 -15.42 5.17
N GLU A 97 -0.92 -15.14 5.07
CA GLU A 97 -1.86 -15.95 4.29
C GLU A 97 -1.47 -16.00 2.81
N LEU A 98 -1.10 -14.86 2.21
CA LEU A 98 -0.63 -14.78 0.83
C LEU A 98 0.65 -15.61 0.59
N LYS A 99 1.52 -15.70 1.60
CA LYS A 99 2.78 -16.44 1.51
C LYS A 99 2.69 -17.92 1.83
N ASN A 100 1.71 -18.32 2.62
CA ASN A 100 1.46 -19.73 2.92
C ASN A 100 0.55 -20.41 1.89
N GLY A 101 -0.21 -19.63 1.11
CA GLY A 101 -1.11 -20.12 0.06
C GLY A 101 -0.47 -20.30 -1.32
N LYS A 102 0.87 -20.28 -1.41
CA LYS A 102 1.64 -20.58 -2.62
C LYS A 102 2.70 -21.63 -2.31
#